data_AF-A0A6B3EGN0-F1
#
_entry.id   AF-A0A6B3EGN0-F1
#
_cell.length_a   1.000
_cell.length_b   1.000
_cell.length_c   1.000
_cell.angle_alpha   90.00
_cell.angle_beta   90.00
_cell.angle_gamma   90.00
#
_symmetry.space_group_name_H-M   'P 1'
#
loop_
_entity.id
_entity.type
_entity.pdbx_description
1 polymer ?
#
loop_
_entity_poly.entity_id
_entity_poly.type
_entity_poly.pdbx_seq_one_letter_code
_entity_poly.pdbx_strand_id
1 'polypeptide(L)'
;MYGYGQPMDGGAAQQQYAPPQEQMPGGMAGGMAGGYGQQQPLYPEPSPPSLADAVRAFTTGQMAAEDFQQIFATSKVYCPRGDTPGFLALHNTQQPVIPMFTSLKELRRYAGKESKYFVITGAEVIDLLPTGYGFVLDMEGEHRIVFDAKAVEQMVDFAMRRMYG
;
A
#
# COMPACT_ATOMS: atom_id res chain seq x y z
N MET A 1 36.76 25.47 39.59
CA MET A 1 36.23 26.72 39.00
C MET A 1 35.73 26.39 37.60
N TYR A 2 34.51 26.81 37.27
CA TYR A 2 33.75 26.50 36.05
C TYR A 2 34.50 26.74 34.73
N GLY A 3 34.12 26.01 33.67
CA GLY A 3 34.50 26.33 32.30
C GLY A 3 33.77 25.48 31.24
N TYR A 4 32.74 26.07 30.64
CA TYR A 4 32.07 25.62 29.41
C TYR A 4 33.04 25.56 28.22
N GLY A 5 32.79 24.69 27.24
CA GLY A 5 33.39 24.81 25.92
C GLY A 5 33.17 23.60 25.02
N GLN A 6 32.13 23.66 24.18
CA GLN A 6 32.09 22.91 22.92
C GLN A 6 32.97 23.64 21.89
N PRO A 7 33.59 22.93 20.94
CA PRO A 7 33.37 23.35 19.56
C PRO A 7 33.16 22.18 18.58
N MET A 8 32.71 22.61 17.41
CA MET A 8 32.22 21.93 16.23
C MET A 8 33.34 21.45 15.29
N ASP A 9 32.98 20.51 14.40
CA ASP A 9 33.37 20.42 12.98
C ASP A 9 34.74 19.85 12.56
N GLY A 10 34.71 19.06 11.48
CA GLY A 10 35.79 19.07 10.48
C GLY A 10 36.59 17.78 10.25
N GLY A 11 36.21 17.02 9.22
CA GLY A 11 37.12 16.72 8.11
C GLY A 11 38.26 15.68 8.24
N ALA A 12 38.06 14.57 7.52
CA ALA A 12 39.02 13.96 6.58
C ALA A 12 40.30 13.23 7.04
N ALA A 13 40.37 11.96 6.58
CA ALA A 13 41.51 11.26 6.00
C ALA A 13 42.65 10.75 6.91
N GLN A 14 42.83 9.42 6.94
CA GLN A 14 44.06 8.68 6.59
C GLN A 14 43.82 7.17 6.87
N GLN A 15 43.65 6.35 5.84
CA GLN A 15 44.66 5.40 5.34
C GLN A 15 45.42 4.65 6.44
N GLN A 16 45.09 3.37 6.63
CA GLN A 16 46.05 2.43 7.22
C GLN A 16 46.12 1.14 6.41
N TYR A 17 47.28 1.00 5.79
CA TYR A 17 47.85 -0.14 5.08
C TYR A 17 47.90 -1.41 5.96
N ALA A 18 47.59 -2.57 5.36
CA ALA A 18 48.07 -3.92 5.77
C ALA A 18 49.58 -4.07 5.44
N PRO A 19 50.35 -5.16 5.72
CA PRO A 19 50.02 -6.58 6.06
C PRO A 19 51.04 -7.20 7.09
N PRO A 20 51.46 -8.50 7.15
CA PRO A 20 50.97 -9.76 6.54
C PRO A 20 50.87 -11.02 7.44
N GLN A 21 50.00 -11.94 6.96
CA GLN A 21 50.12 -13.41 6.88
C GLN A 21 51.06 -14.18 7.82
N GLU A 22 50.46 -15.08 8.62
CA GLU A 22 51.08 -16.36 8.98
C GLU A 22 50.43 -17.50 8.18
N GLN A 23 51.28 -18.15 7.40
CA GLN A 23 51.04 -19.36 6.61
C GLN A 23 51.00 -20.58 7.54
N MET A 24 49.98 -21.42 7.38
CA MET A 24 50.00 -22.81 7.85
C MET A 24 49.87 -23.74 6.63
N PRO A 25 50.85 -24.61 6.37
CA PRO A 25 50.87 -25.47 5.19
C PRO A 25 50.18 -26.82 5.43
N GLY A 26 49.23 -27.14 4.54
CA GLY A 26 49.12 -28.44 3.86
C GLY A 26 48.62 -29.67 4.63
N GLY A 27 47.40 -30.11 4.30
CA GLY A 27 46.88 -31.46 4.61
C GLY A 27 45.65 -31.83 3.78
N MET A 28 45.83 -32.77 2.86
CA MET A 28 44.96 -33.32 1.81
C MET A 28 43.46 -33.63 2.10
N ALA A 29 42.65 -33.37 1.05
CA ALA A 29 41.69 -34.26 0.39
C ALA A 29 40.30 -34.57 1.00
N GLY A 30 39.27 -34.27 0.18
CA GLY A 30 38.04 -35.07 0.08
C GLY A 30 36.76 -34.35 0.52
N GLY A 31 35.89 -33.97 -0.43
CA GLY A 31 34.54 -33.51 -0.08
C GLY A 31 33.81 -32.71 -1.14
N MET A 32 33.35 -33.37 -2.18
CA MET A 32 32.34 -32.92 -3.13
C MET A 32 31.03 -32.55 -2.39
N ALA A 33 30.50 -31.33 -2.59
CA ALA A 33 29.05 -31.07 -2.58
C ALA A 33 28.77 -29.66 -3.11
N GLY A 34 28.32 -29.57 -4.36
CA GLY A 34 27.78 -28.35 -4.95
C GLY A 34 26.56 -27.87 -4.18
N GLY A 35 26.68 -26.72 -3.54
CA GLY A 35 25.54 -25.95 -3.05
C GLY A 35 25.13 -24.96 -4.13
N TYR A 36 24.01 -25.25 -4.81
CA TYR A 36 23.33 -24.30 -5.66
C TYR A 36 22.89 -23.11 -4.80
N GLY A 37 23.75 -22.09 -4.73
CA GLY A 37 23.39 -20.79 -4.20
C GLY A 37 22.30 -20.21 -5.09
N GLN A 38 21.04 -20.35 -4.65
CA GLN A 38 19.96 -19.48 -5.09
C GLN A 38 20.42 -18.05 -4.82
N GLN A 39 20.95 -17.38 -5.84
CA GLN A 39 21.28 -15.96 -5.79
C GLN A 39 19.97 -15.23 -5.49
N GLN A 40 19.84 -14.70 -4.26
CA GLN A 40 18.76 -13.78 -3.94
C GLN A 40 18.83 -12.62 -4.95
N PRO A 41 17.72 -12.26 -5.62
CA PRO A 41 17.71 -11.14 -6.54
C PRO A 41 18.22 -9.88 -5.85
N LEU A 42 19.32 -9.33 -6.36
CA LEU A 42 20.05 -8.19 -5.80
C LEU A 42 19.32 -6.85 -5.93
N TYR A 43 18.11 -6.84 -6.49
CA TYR A 43 17.26 -5.67 -6.62
C TYR A 43 15.82 -6.01 -6.26
N PRO A 44 15.17 -5.24 -5.36
CA PRO A 44 13.71 -5.24 -5.29
C PRO A 44 13.20 -4.74 -6.63
N GLU A 45 12.37 -5.52 -7.32
CA GLU A 45 11.55 -4.97 -8.40
C GLU A 45 10.74 -3.77 -7.84
N PRO A 46 10.55 -2.70 -8.63
CA PRO A 46 9.73 -1.58 -8.21
C PRO A 46 8.34 -2.11 -7.86
N SER A 47 7.92 -1.89 -6.61
CA SER A 47 6.61 -2.33 -6.15
C SER A 47 5.52 -1.67 -7.00
N PRO A 48 4.46 -2.41 -7.39
CA PRO A 48 3.33 -1.82 -8.07
C PRO A 48 2.81 -0.59 -7.33
N PRO A 49 2.25 0.41 -8.04
CA PRO A 49 1.74 1.62 -7.41
C PRO A 49 0.68 1.27 -6.36
N SER A 50 0.77 1.90 -5.19
CA SER A 50 -0.19 1.67 -4.12
C SER A 50 -1.56 2.27 -4.48
N LEU A 51 -2.63 1.76 -3.86
CA LEU A 51 -3.97 2.36 -4.05
C LEU A 51 -3.99 3.83 -3.62
N ALA A 52 -3.28 4.19 -2.55
CA ALA A 52 -3.16 5.58 -2.10
C ALA A 52 -2.50 6.48 -3.17
N ASP A 53 -1.46 5.97 -3.85
CA ASP A 53 -0.83 6.68 -4.96
C ASP A 53 -1.77 6.82 -6.15
N ALA A 54 -2.54 5.78 -6.47
CA ALA A 54 -3.53 5.83 -7.53
C ALA A 54 -4.65 6.85 -7.22
N VAL A 55 -5.15 6.89 -5.98
CA VAL A 55 -6.13 7.89 -5.54
C VAL A 55 -5.58 9.31 -5.68
N ARG A 56 -4.33 9.54 -5.24
CA ARG A 56 -3.66 10.83 -5.42
C ARG A 56 -3.50 11.19 -6.90
N ALA A 57 -3.00 10.27 -7.72
CA ALA A 57 -2.78 10.51 -9.13
C ALA A 57 -4.11 10.79 -9.87
N PHE A 58 -5.16 10.05 -9.54
CA PHE A 58 -6.49 10.23 -10.11
C PHE A 58 -7.12 11.57 -9.72
N THR A 59 -7.10 11.92 -8.43
CA THR A 59 -7.65 13.20 -7.93
C THR A 59 -6.88 14.43 -8.42
N THR A 60 -5.61 14.28 -8.80
CA THR A 60 -4.77 15.35 -9.39
C THR A 60 -4.77 15.34 -10.93
N GLY A 61 -5.57 14.47 -11.56
CA GLY A 61 -5.69 14.38 -13.02
C GLY A 61 -4.47 13.79 -13.73
N GLN A 62 -3.57 13.14 -13.00
CA GLN A 62 -2.38 12.46 -13.53
C GLN A 62 -2.66 11.00 -13.96
N MET A 63 -3.89 10.51 -13.74
CA MET A 63 -4.31 9.15 -14.06
C MET A 63 -5.71 9.16 -14.68
N ALA A 64 -5.92 8.34 -15.71
CA ALA A 64 -7.22 8.15 -16.33
C ALA A 64 -8.15 7.28 -15.46
N ALA A 65 -9.46 7.38 -15.68
CA ALA A 65 -10.45 6.64 -14.89
C ALA A 65 -10.32 5.12 -15.07
N GLU A 66 -10.03 4.67 -16.29
CA GLU A 66 -9.87 3.26 -16.63
C GLU A 66 -8.64 2.64 -15.94
N ASP A 67 -7.53 3.37 -15.89
CA ASP A 67 -6.31 2.94 -15.20
C ASP A 67 -6.54 2.87 -13.69
N PHE A 68 -7.20 3.90 -13.13
CA PHE A 68 -7.59 3.92 -11.73
C PHE A 68 -8.49 2.71 -11.40
N GLN A 69 -9.49 2.43 -12.24
CA GLN A 69 -10.41 1.31 -12.02
C GLN A 69 -9.69 -0.05 -12.03
N GLN A 70 -8.69 -0.24 -12.88
CA GLN A 70 -7.89 -1.47 -12.90
C GLN A 70 -7.07 -1.64 -11.61
N ILE A 71 -6.43 -0.56 -11.16
CA ILE A 71 -5.67 -0.56 -9.90
C ILE A 71 -6.61 -0.80 -8.72
N PHE A 72 -7.75 -0.09 -8.67
CA PHE A 72 -8.74 -0.22 -7.62
C PHE A 72 -9.27 -1.66 -7.53
N ALA A 73 -9.67 -2.26 -8.66
CA ALA A 73 -10.25 -3.60 -8.71
C ALA A 73 -9.35 -4.67 -8.05
N THR A 74 -8.03 -4.54 -8.20
CA THR A 74 -7.04 -5.49 -7.66
C THR A 74 -6.49 -5.09 -6.29
N SER A 75 -6.70 -3.84 -5.88
CA SER A 75 -6.20 -3.30 -4.63
C SER A 75 -7.02 -3.76 -3.43
N LYS A 76 -6.33 -3.96 -2.30
CA LYS A 76 -6.99 -4.15 -1.00
C LYS A 76 -7.56 -2.82 -0.51
N VAL A 77 -8.78 -2.88 -0.04
CA VAL A 77 -9.46 -1.79 0.67
C VAL A 77 -9.83 -2.23 2.08
N TYR A 78 -9.77 -1.30 3.01
CA TYR A 78 -10.10 -1.53 4.41
C TYR A 78 -11.46 -0.92 4.72
N CYS A 79 -12.39 -1.74 5.19
CA CYS A 79 -13.76 -1.32 5.47
C CYS A 79 -14.02 -1.39 6.98
N PRO A 80 -14.47 -0.30 7.63
CA PRO A 80 -14.92 -0.36 9.02
C PRO A 80 -16.05 -1.37 9.17
N ARG A 81 -16.02 -2.10 10.28
CA ARG A 81 -17.02 -3.13 10.59
C ARG A 81 -17.82 -2.75 11.81
N GLY A 82 -19.15 -2.81 11.70
CA GLY A 82 -20.04 -2.78 12.84
C GLY A 82 -20.11 -4.12 13.58
N ASP A 83 -21.08 -4.22 14.49
CA ASP A 83 -21.34 -5.48 15.22
C ASP A 83 -21.99 -6.53 14.32
N THR A 84 -22.92 -6.11 13.45
CA THR A 84 -23.54 -6.98 12.43
C THR A 84 -22.65 -7.11 11.19
N PRO A 85 -22.68 -8.27 10.50
CA PRO A 85 -22.00 -8.43 9.22
C PRO A 85 -22.51 -7.44 8.16
N GLY A 86 -21.63 -6.98 7.29
CA GLY A 86 -21.96 -6.11 6.14
C GLY A 86 -21.19 -4.79 6.14
N PHE A 87 -21.39 -4.01 5.07
CA PHE A 87 -20.85 -2.67 4.95
C PHE A 87 -21.54 -1.70 5.90
N LEU A 88 -20.75 -0.84 6.56
CA LEU A 88 -21.27 0.22 7.41
C LEU A 88 -21.64 1.44 6.54
N ALA A 89 -22.92 1.68 6.33
CA ALA A 89 -23.39 2.78 5.49
C ALA A 89 -23.57 4.10 6.25
N LEU A 90 -23.12 5.19 5.64
CA LEU A 90 -23.37 6.55 6.09
C LEU A 90 -24.62 7.11 5.42
N HIS A 91 -25.66 7.35 6.22
CA HIS A 91 -26.98 7.80 5.75
C HIS A 91 -27.18 9.32 5.87
N ASN A 92 -26.16 10.06 6.31
CA ASN A 92 -26.21 11.52 6.51
C ASN A 92 -25.93 12.32 5.23
N THR A 93 -25.84 11.67 4.09
CA THR A 93 -25.55 12.25 2.78
C THR A 93 -26.76 12.07 1.85
N GLN A 94 -26.82 12.85 0.76
CA GLN A 94 -27.94 12.82 -0.16
C GLN A 94 -28.12 11.46 -0.87
N GLN A 95 -27.03 10.70 -0.98
CA GLN A 95 -27.00 9.29 -1.41
C GLN A 95 -26.15 8.50 -0.43
N PRO A 96 -26.59 7.31 0.03
CA PRO A 96 -25.85 6.56 1.04
C PRO A 96 -24.48 6.13 0.50
N VAL A 97 -23.45 6.33 1.31
CA VAL A 97 -22.07 5.99 0.95
C VAL A 97 -21.46 5.03 1.96
N ILE A 98 -20.62 4.13 1.46
CA ILE A 98 -19.79 3.24 2.29
C ILE A 98 -18.38 3.86 2.44
N PRO A 99 -17.88 4.12 3.66
CA PRO A 99 -16.52 4.57 3.87
C PRO A 99 -15.55 3.40 3.72
N MET A 100 -14.53 3.61 2.90
CA MET A 100 -13.46 2.66 2.61
C MET A 100 -12.13 3.39 2.70
N PHE A 101 -11.06 2.64 2.98
CA PHE A 101 -9.76 3.23 3.24
C PHE A 101 -8.67 2.52 2.46
N THR A 102 -7.71 3.29 1.97
CA THR A 102 -6.55 2.77 1.23
C THR A 102 -5.49 2.17 2.15
N SER A 103 -5.55 2.49 3.45
CA SER A 103 -4.63 1.98 4.46
C SER A 103 -5.27 1.90 5.86
N LEU A 104 -4.67 1.09 6.74
CA LEU A 104 -5.03 1.05 8.16
C LEU A 104 -4.79 2.39 8.88
N LYS A 105 -3.85 3.20 8.40
CA LYS A 105 -3.59 4.52 8.97
C LYS A 105 -4.80 5.44 8.78
N GLU A 106 -5.30 5.52 7.56
CA GLU A 106 -6.49 6.32 7.24
C GLU A 106 -7.74 5.77 7.92
N LEU A 107 -7.92 4.44 7.95
CA LEU A 107 -9.04 3.81 8.68
C LEU A 107 -9.03 4.18 10.17
N ARG A 108 -7.87 4.11 10.83
CA ARG A 108 -7.75 4.42 12.26
C ARG A 108 -7.86 5.90 12.56
N ARG A 109 -7.54 6.76 11.60
CA ARG A 109 -7.77 8.21 11.70
C ARG A 109 -9.28 8.47 11.83
N TYR A 110 -10.06 7.84 10.94
CA TYR A 110 -11.51 7.96 10.90
C TYR A 110 -12.25 7.23 12.03
N ALA A 111 -11.98 5.94 12.23
CA ALA A 111 -12.77 5.07 13.12
C ALA A 111 -12.12 4.85 14.50
N GLY A 112 -10.94 5.44 14.75
CA GLY A 112 -10.16 5.24 15.98
C GLY A 112 -9.26 4.01 15.96
N LYS A 113 -8.36 3.91 16.95
CA LYS A 113 -7.30 2.88 17.01
C LYS A 113 -7.83 1.45 17.19
N GLU A 114 -8.91 1.30 17.95
CA GLU A 114 -9.55 0.01 18.30
C GLU A 114 -10.66 -0.39 17.31
N SER A 115 -10.73 0.27 16.15
CA SER A 115 -11.74 -0.01 15.14
C SER A 115 -11.63 -1.43 14.61
N LYS A 116 -12.77 -2.13 14.57
CA LYS A 116 -12.92 -3.39 13.87
C LYS A 116 -13.03 -3.11 12.37
N TYR A 117 -12.41 -3.95 11.56
CA TYR A 117 -12.44 -3.82 10.11
C TYR A 117 -12.41 -5.18 9.44
N PHE A 118 -12.74 -5.19 8.15
CA PHE A 118 -12.44 -6.29 7.25
C PHE A 118 -11.72 -5.74 6.01
N VAL A 119 -11.08 -6.64 5.26
CA VAL A 119 -10.31 -6.30 4.07
C VAL A 119 -10.85 -7.12 2.91
N ILE A 120 -11.14 -6.43 1.82
CA ILE A 120 -11.57 -7.02 0.55
C ILE A 120 -10.86 -6.28 -0.59
N THR A 121 -10.99 -6.80 -1.80
CA THR A 121 -10.53 -6.16 -3.03
C THR A 121 -11.56 -5.15 -3.55
N GLY A 122 -11.11 -4.22 -4.39
CA GLY A 122 -12.04 -3.31 -5.07
C GLY A 122 -13.01 -4.04 -6.00
N ALA A 123 -12.64 -5.18 -6.58
CA ALA A 123 -13.55 -6.01 -7.37
C ALA A 123 -14.67 -6.59 -6.50
N GLU A 124 -14.34 -7.13 -5.32
CA GLU A 124 -15.33 -7.62 -4.35
C GLU A 124 -16.21 -6.48 -3.83
N VAL A 125 -15.68 -5.27 -3.68
CA VAL A 125 -16.50 -4.09 -3.37
C VAL A 125 -17.57 -3.88 -4.45
N ILE A 126 -17.16 -3.84 -5.71
CA ILE A 126 -18.07 -3.58 -6.83
C ILE A 126 -19.14 -4.66 -6.93
N ASP A 127 -18.79 -5.93 -6.65
CA ASP A 127 -19.72 -7.07 -6.66
C ASP A 127 -20.70 -7.07 -5.48
N LEU A 128 -20.24 -6.67 -4.28
CA LEU A 128 -21.02 -6.77 -3.04
C LEU A 128 -21.78 -5.48 -2.68
N LEU A 129 -21.50 -4.36 -3.34
CA LEU A 129 -22.17 -3.09 -3.03
C LEU A 129 -23.66 -3.16 -3.37
N PRO A 130 -24.57 -2.78 -2.44
CA PRO A 130 -25.99 -2.72 -2.75
C PRO A 130 -26.27 -1.65 -3.83
N THR A 131 -27.24 -1.93 -4.71
CA THR A 131 -27.68 -0.95 -5.72
C THR A 131 -28.12 0.36 -5.07
N GLY A 132 -27.74 1.49 -5.68
CA GLY A 132 -28.04 2.82 -5.16
C GLY A 132 -27.06 3.33 -4.09
N TYR A 133 -26.02 2.57 -3.77
CA TYR A 133 -24.95 3.01 -2.86
C TYR A 133 -23.71 3.46 -3.62
N GLY A 134 -23.12 4.54 -3.13
CA GLY A 134 -21.76 4.94 -3.49
C GLY A 134 -20.74 4.45 -2.46
N PHE A 135 -19.48 4.78 -2.68
CA PHE A 135 -18.44 4.65 -1.68
C PHE A 135 -17.53 5.88 -1.64
N VAL A 136 -16.88 6.10 -0.51
CA VAL A 136 -15.88 7.14 -0.33
C VAL A 136 -14.56 6.51 0.08
N LEU A 137 -13.48 6.89 -0.59
CA LEU A 137 -12.12 6.52 -0.20
C LEU A 137 -11.50 7.62 0.65
N ASP A 138 -10.89 7.21 1.76
CA ASP A 138 -10.12 8.04 2.69
C ASP A 138 -10.87 9.32 3.11
N MET A 139 -11.99 9.15 3.82
CA MET A 139 -12.92 10.24 4.16
C MET A 139 -12.28 11.43 4.90
N GLU A 140 -11.24 11.18 5.70
CA GLU A 140 -10.46 12.21 6.41
C GLU A 140 -9.06 12.43 5.79
N GLY A 141 -8.76 11.74 4.69
CA GLY A 141 -7.50 11.82 3.98
C GLY A 141 -7.38 13.09 3.15
N GLU A 142 -6.16 13.40 2.72
CA GLU A 142 -5.87 14.55 1.87
C GLU A 142 -6.48 14.40 0.47
N HIS A 143 -6.48 13.18 -0.06
CA HIS A 143 -7.00 12.85 -1.39
C HIS A 143 -8.33 12.09 -1.30
N ARG A 144 -9.29 12.66 -0.56
CA ARG A 144 -10.64 12.09 -0.49
C ARG A 144 -11.28 12.04 -1.87
N ILE A 145 -11.86 10.89 -2.22
CA ILE A 145 -12.68 10.75 -3.42
C ILE A 145 -14.01 10.06 -3.11
N VAL A 146 -15.08 10.55 -3.74
CA VAL A 146 -16.43 9.99 -3.61
C VAL A 146 -16.86 9.44 -4.97
N PHE A 147 -17.24 8.18 -5.00
CA PHE A 147 -17.91 7.52 -6.10
C PHE A 147 -19.38 7.43 -5.76
N ASP A 148 -20.23 8.14 -6.50
CA ASP A 148 -21.68 8.05 -6.33
C ASP A 148 -22.21 6.72 -6.91
N ALA A 149 -23.49 6.43 -6.67
CA ALA A 149 -24.08 5.17 -7.12
C ALA A 149 -23.99 4.99 -8.64
N LYS A 150 -24.08 6.08 -9.42
CA LYS A 150 -24.00 6.02 -10.88
C LYS A 150 -22.58 5.71 -11.34
N ALA A 151 -21.58 6.29 -10.69
CA ALA A 151 -20.18 5.98 -10.95
C ALA A 151 -19.89 4.50 -10.65
N VAL A 152 -20.45 3.96 -9.55
CA VAL A 152 -20.35 2.52 -9.24
C VAL A 152 -21.01 1.66 -10.33
N GLU A 153 -22.20 2.01 -10.78
CA GLU A 153 -22.88 1.32 -11.89
C GLU A 153 -22.04 1.30 -13.17
N GLN A 154 -21.40 2.43 -13.52
CA GLN A 154 -20.48 2.50 -14.66
C GLN A 154 -19.24 1.62 -14.47
N MET A 155 -18.74 1.50 -13.24
CA MET A 155 -17.64 0.60 -12.93
C MET A 155 -18.04 -0.87 -13.09
N VAL A 156 -19.26 -1.24 -12.68
CA VAL A 156 -19.83 -2.59 -12.92
C VAL A 156 -19.91 -2.88 -14.42
N ASP A 157 -20.45 -1.95 -15.22
CA ASP A 157 -20.56 -2.10 -16.66
C ASP A 157 -19.21 -2.31 -17.35
N PHE A 158 -18.19 -1.54 -16.93
CA PHE A 158 -16.83 -1.71 -17.43
C PHE A 158 -16.24 -3.08 -17.07
N ALA A 159 -16.44 -3.54 -15.83
CA ALA A 159 -15.99 -4.86 -15.40
C ALA A 159 -16.66 -5.97 -16.21
N MET A 160 -17.97 -5.88 -16.44
CA MET A 160 -18.72 -6.84 -17.27
C MET A 160 -18.24 -6.86 -18.72
N ARG A 161 -18.06 -5.69 -19.35
CA ARG A 161 -17.52 -5.60 -20.72
C ARG A 161 -16.15 -6.23 -20.84
N ARG A 162 -15.31 -6.14 -19.81
CA ARG A 162 -13.98 -6.75 -19.82
C ARG A 162 -14.03 -8.27 -19.70
N MET A 163 -14.99 -8.83 -18.97
CA MET A 163 -15.09 -10.28 -18.75
C MET A 163 -15.80 -11.00 -19.90
N TYR A 164 -16.75 -10.34 -20.57
CA TYR A 164 -17.65 -10.97 -21.54
C TYR A 164 -17.69 -10.30 -22.91
N GLY A 165 -16.97 -9.18 -23.10
CA GLY A 165 -16.91 -8.43 -24.35
C GLY A 165 -15.73 -8.77 -25.25
#